data_AF-A0A162C773-F1
#
_entry.id   AF-A0A162C773-F1
#
_cell.length_a   1.000
_cell.length_b   1.000
_cell.length_c   1.000
_cell.angle_alpha   90.00
_cell.angle_beta   90.00
_cell.angle_gamma   90.00
#
_symmetry.space_group_name_H-M   'P 1'
#
loop_
_entity.id
_entity.type
_entity.pdbx_description
1 polymer ?
#
loop_
_entity_poly.entity_id
_entity_poly.type
_entity_poly.pdbx_seq_one_letter_code
_entity_poly.pdbx_strand_id
1 'polypeptide(L)'
;KAANKQYIQDRVTDRENELVRMIQRLECDARKAKHERAIVAAQYNGWLAASHLKLPQCTKLQAFGQTAVVIKCNSVNVRFETIITSCGPQPKFNNYTINLDGWELVKYSPCYWTNGFVNFNDKPYAFCNNTWQGVDANMVLPEQTLAHSFRYDDVKFFDYEHRVAASCVLHQHIL
;
A
#
# COMPACT_ATOMS: atom_id res chain seq x y z
N LYS A 1 53.38 20.26 -19.43
CA LYS A 1 52.27 20.82 -18.60
C LYS A 1 50.87 20.48 -19.15
N ALA A 2 50.60 20.56 -20.46
CA ALA A 2 49.29 20.25 -21.04
C ALA A 2 48.86 18.77 -20.90
N ALA A 3 49.77 17.81 -21.10
CA ALA A 3 49.44 16.37 -21.04
C ALA A 3 48.96 15.89 -19.66
N ASN A 4 49.49 16.44 -18.56
CA ASN A 4 49.05 16.09 -17.20
C ASN A 4 47.62 16.62 -16.91
N LYS A 5 47.28 17.79 -17.46
CA LYS A 5 45.93 18.35 -17.35
C LYS A 5 44.91 17.48 -18.09
N GLN A 6 45.26 17.00 -19.29
CA GLN A 6 44.41 16.10 -20.06
C GLN A 6 44.21 14.76 -19.33
N TYR A 7 45.28 14.15 -18.83
CA TYR A 7 45.20 12.89 -18.07
C TYR A 7 44.28 12.98 -16.84
N ILE A 8 44.35 14.08 -16.09
CA ILE A 8 43.47 14.30 -14.94
C ILE A 8 42.01 14.44 -15.39
N GLN A 9 41.76 15.20 -16.46
CA GLN A 9 40.42 15.41 -16.99
C GLN A 9 39.79 14.12 -17.51
N ASP A 10 40.55 13.32 -18.25
CA ASP A 10 40.10 12.04 -18.80
C ASP A 10 39.74 11.08 -17.66
N ARG A 11 40.59 10.98 -16.62
CA ARG A 11 40.30 10.14 -15.46
C ARG A 11 39.05 10.55 -14.67
N VAL A 12 38.79 11.85 -14.54
CA VAL A 12 37.56 12.33 -13.90
C VAL A 12 36.35 11.99 -14.77
N THR A 13 36.45 12.25 -16.07
CA THR A 13 35.39 11.96 -17.04
C THR A 13 35.06 10.46 -17.07
N ASP A 14 36.07 9.59 -17.05
CA ASP A 14 35.88 8.13 -17.02
C ASP A 14 35.15 7.67 -15.76
N ARG A 15 35.50 8.22 -14.60
CA ARG A 15 34.84 7.92 -13.32
C ARG A 15 33.39 8.41 -13.30
N GLU A 16 33.15 9.61 -13.80
CA GLU A 16 31.79 10.16 -13.92
C GLU A 16 30.93 9.31 -14.85
N ASN A 17 31.47 8.92 -16.01
CA ASN A 17 30.81 8.03 -16.96
C ASN A 17 30.49 6.66 -16.34
N GLU A 18 31.40 6.10 -15.55
CA GLU A 18 31.17 4.84 -14.83
C GLU A 18 30.04 4.97 -13.80
N LEU A 19 30.05 6.05 -13.01
CA LEU A 19 29.00 6.33 -12.02
C LEU A 19 27.64 6.50 -12.69
N VAL A 20 27.56 7.25 -13.79
CA VAL A 20 26.33 7.44 -14.56
C VAL A 20 25.79 6.09 -15.06
N ARG A 21 26.65 5.20 -15.56
CA ARG A 21 26.24 3.85 -15.98
C ARG A 21 25.72 3.01 -14.81
N MET A 22 26.33 3.11 -13.63
CA MET A 22 25.84 2.43 -12.43
C MET A 22 24.48 2.94 -11.98
N ILE A 23 24.28 4.26 -11.94
CA ILE A 23 22.99 4.88 -11.60
C ILE A 23 21.90 4.41 -12.58
N GLN A 24 22.18 4.42 -13.89
CA GLN A 24 21.23 3.96 -14.90
C GLN A 24 20.82 2.50 -14.71
N ARG A 25 21.77 1.61 -14.35
CA ARG A 25 21.46 0.20 -14.05
C ARG A 25 20.56 0.09 -12.82
N LEU A 26 20.92 0.76 -11.74
CA LEU A 26 20.13 0.76 -10.50
C LEU A 26 18.72 1.31 -10.70
N GLU A 27 18.57 2.35 -11.52
CA GLU A 27 17.25 2.85 -11.88
C GLU A 27 16.42 1.82 -12.66
N CYS A 28 17.03 1.11 -13.61
CA CYS A 28 16.35 0.04 -14.36
C CYS A 28 15.91 -1.10 -13.43
N ASP A 29 16.78 -1.54 -12.51
CA ASP A 29 16.46 -2.58 -11.54
C ASP A 29 15.35 -2.14 -10.59
N ALA A 30 15.41 -0.89 -10.11
CA ALA A 30 14.37 -0.31 -9.28
C ALA A 30 13.01 -0.23 -10.01
N ARG A 31 13.01 0.14 -11.31
CA ARG A 31 11.79 0.16 -12.13
C ARG A 31 11.22 -1.25 -12.30
N LYS A 32 12.06 -2.25 -12.55
CA LYS A 32 11.64 -3.65 -12.66
C LYS A 32 11.03 -4.16 -11.36
N ALA A 33 11.71 -3.95 -10.23
CA ALA A 33 11.21 -4.35 -8.91
C ALA A 33 9.89 -3.63 -8.56
N LYS A 34 9.77 -2.33 -8.88
CA LYS A 34 8.53 -1.57 -8.70
C LYS A 34 7.39 -2.15 -9.54
N HIS A 35 7.66 -2.54 -10.78
CA HIS A 35 6.68 -3.17 -11.66
C HIS A 35 6.18 -4.52 -11.11
N GLU A 36 7.11 -5.40 -10.71
CA GLU A 36 6.78 -6.71 -10.13
C GLU A 36 5.97 -6.57 -8.84
N ARG A 37 6.37 -5.65 -7.94
CA ARG A 37 5.61 -5.35 -6.71
C ARG A 37 4.19 -4.86 -7.01
N ALA A 38 4.02 -4.02 -8.03
CA ALA A 38 2.70 -3.54 -8.42
C ALA A 38 1.81 -4.66 -8.95
N ILE A 39 2.36 -5.60 -9.73
CA ILE A 39 1.61 -6.76 -10.23
C ILE A 39 1.18 -7.66 -9.08
N VAL A 40 2.10 -8.01 -8.19
CA VAL A 40 1.80 -8.87 -7.03
C VAL A 40 0.77 -8.21 -6.12
N ALA A 41 0.90 -6.91 -5.85
CA ALA A 41 -0.10 -6.17 -5.08
C ALA A 41 -1.46 -6.17 -5.79
N ALA A 42 -1.50 -5.99 -7.11
CA ALA A 42 -2.73 -5.96 -7.91
C ALA A 42 -3.44 -7.32 -8.00
N GLN A 43 -2.73 -8.43 -7.79
CA GLN A 43 -3.35 -9.75 -7.66
C GLN A 43 -4.19 -9.88 -6.37
N TYR A 44 -3.82 -9.16 -5.31
CA TYR A 44 -4.55 -9.16 -4.05
C TYR A 44 -5.57 -8.03 -3.96
N ASN A 45 -5.15 -6.78 -4.19
CA ASN A 45 -6.01 -5.60 -4.20
C ASN A 45 -5.53 -4.60 -5.26
N GLY A 46 -6.29 -4.55 -6.37
CA GLY A 46 -6.02 -3.69 -7.51
C GLY A 46 -6.10 -2.18 -7.22
N TRP A 47 -6.94 -1.77 -6.26
CA TRP A 47 -7.07 -0.36 -5.87
C TRP A 47 -5.89 0.09 -5.02
N LEU A 48 -5.51 -0.73 -4.03
CA LEU A 48 -4.34 -0.47 -3.20
C LEU A 48 -3.06 -0.41 -4.05
N ALA A 49 -2.92 -1.33 -5.01
CA ALA A 49 -1.79 -1.32 -5.95
C ALA A 49 -1.75 -0.02 -6.78
N ALA A 50 -2.90 0.46 -7.26
CA ALA A 50 -2.99 1.73 -7.99
C ALA A 50 -2.63 2.93 -7.09
N SER A 51 -3.08 2.93 -5.83
CA SER A 51 -2.76 3.94 -4.83
C SER A 51 -1.26 4.03 -4.56
N HIS A 52 -0.57 2.89 -4.38
CA HIS A 52 0.89 2.84 -4.21
C HIS A 52 1.66 3.35 -5.43
N LEU A 53 1.12 3.17 -6.64
CA LEU A 53 1.68 3.73 -7.86
C LEU A 53 1.36 5.21 -8.07
N LYS A 54 0.58 5.83 -7.18
CA LYS A 54 0.09 7.21 -7.28
C LYS A 54 -0.68 7.44 -8.60
N LEU A 55 -1.43 6.44 -9.04
CA LEU A 55 -2.31 6.58 -10.19
C LEU A 55 -3.46 7.54 -9.87
N PRO A 56 -4.12 8.12 -10.89
CA PRO A 56 -5.28 8.99 -10.68
C PRO A 56 -6.34 8.31 -9.81
N GLN A 57 -7.11 9.11 -9.07
CA GLN A 57 -8.24 8.60 -8.31
C GLN A 57 -9.20 7.79 -9.20
N CYS A 58 -9.88 6.81 -8.60
CA CYS A 58 -10.77 5.90 -9.33
C CYS A 58 -10.02 5.05 -10.39
N THR A 59 -8.83 4.55 -10.04
CA THR A 59 -8.07 3.61 -10.87
C THR A 59 -7.88 2.28 -10.15
N LYS A 60 -8.19 1.17 -10.82
CA LYS A 60 -7.91 -0.20 -10.36
C LYS A 60 -6.93 -0.88 -11.29
N LEU A 61 -5.93 -1.56 -10.74
CA LEU A 61 -5.09 -2.49 -11.50
C LEU A 61 -5.70 -3.89 -11.45
N GLN A 62 -5.96 -4.48 -12.61
CA GLN A 62 -6.34 -5.89 -12.68
C GLN A 62 -5.17 -6.68 -13.25
N ALA A 63 -4.57 -7.53 -12.41
CA ALA A 63 -3.43 -8.34 -12.80
C ALA A 63 -3.85 -9.56 -13.63
N PHE A 64 -3.04 -9.88 -14.65
CA PHE A 64 -3.12 -11.05 -15.49
C PHE A 64 -1.70 -11.62 -15.68
N GLY A 65 -1.35 -12.63 -14.89
CA GLY A 65 0.00 -13.20 -14.88
C GLY A 65 1.04 -12.15 -14.51
N GLN A 66 1.97 -11.86 -15.44
CA GLN A 66 3.03 -10.86 -15.31
C GLN A 66 2.66 -9.47 -15.86
N THR A 67 1.38 -9.23 -16.13
CA THR A 67 0.91 -7.94 -16.65
C THR A 67 -0.28 -7.45 -15.83
N ALA A 68 -0.63 -6.18 -15.97
CA ALA A 68 -1.85 -5.63 -15.38
C ALA A 68 -2.50 -4.66 -16.34
N VAL A 69 -3.83 -4.64 -16.36
CA VAL A 69 -4.61 -3.63 -17.07
C VAL A 69 -5.08 -2.56 -16.10
N VAL A 70 -5.17 -1.33 -16.60
CA VAL A 70 -5.65 -0.18 -15.84
C VAL A 70 -7.13 0.01 -16.14
N ILE A 71 -7.96 -0.07 -15.10
CA ILE A 71 -9.41 0.13 -15.18
C ILE A 71 -9.73 1.47 -14.52
N LYS A 72 -10.42 2.33 -15.26
CA LYS A 72 -10.95 3.59 -14.74
C LYS A 72 -12.38 3.40 -14.26
N CYS A 73 -12.76 4.08 -13.19
CA CYS A 73 -14.13 4.12 -12.69
C CYS A 73 -14.69 5.53 -12.57
N ASN A 74 -15.98 5.58 -12.28
CA ASN A 74 -16.65 6.78 -11.81
C ASN A 74 -16.74 6.71 -10.28
N SER A 75 -16.34 7.77 -9.61
CA SER A 75 -16.49 7.87 -8.16
C SER A 75 -17.92 8.24 -7.81
N VAL A 76 -18.44 7.61 -6.76
CA VAL A 76 -19.77 7.92 -6.21
C VAL A 76 -19.62 8.19 -4.72
N ASN A 77 -20.19 9.30 -4.26
CA ASN A 77 -20.21 9.62 -2.84
C ASN A 77 -21.35 8.87 -2.18
N VAL A 78 -21.00 7.96 -1.28
CA VAL A 78 -21.94 7.08 -0.59
C VAL A 78 -21.86 7.34 0.92
N ARG A 79 -23.02 7.40 1.56
CA ARG A 79 -23.13 7.40 3.02
C ARG A 79 -23.70 6.06 3.46
N PHE A 80 -22.92 5.33 4.25
CA PHE A 80 -23.36 4.05 4.81
C PHE A 80 -24.12 4.28 6.11
N GLU A 81 -25.24 3.56 6.24
CA GLU A 81 -25.92 3.34 7.51
C GLU A 81 -25.28 2.14 8.21
N THR A 82 -25.39 2.08 9.54
CA THR A 82 -24.94 0.90 10.29
C THR A 82 -26.14 0.05 10.68
N ILE A 83 -26.11 -1.22 10.27
CA ILE A 83 -27.08 -2.23 10.68
C ILE A 83 -26.39 -3.19 11.63
N ILE A 84 -26.92 -3.34 12.84
CA ILE A 84 -26.41 -4.33 13.79
C ILE A 84 -27.06 -5.68 13.47
N THR A 85 -26.24 -6.67 13.13
CA THR A 85 -26.68 -8.05 12.89
C THR A 85 -26.10 -8.99 13.94
N SER A 86 -26.45 -10.28 13.88
CA SER A 86 -25.83 -11.31 14.72
C SER A 86 -24.30 -11.42 14.54
N CYS A 87 -23.77 -10.94 13.41
CA CYS A 87 -22.35 -10.93 13.10
C CYS A 87 -21.67 -9.60 13.47
N GLY A 88 -22.40 -8.67 14.10
CA GLY A 88 -21.92 -7.36 14.50
C GLY A 88 -22.36 -6.22 13.57
N PRO A 89 -21.77 -5.02 13.72
CA PRO A 89 -22.12 -3.83 12.94
C PRO A 89 -21.74 -3.98 11.47
N GLN A 90 -22.70 -3.79 10.56
CA GLN A 90 -22.51 -3.87 9.11
C GLN A 90 -22.79 -2.51 8.44
N PRO A 91 -21.89 -2.00 7.59
CA PRO A 91 -22.18 -0.84 6.77
C PRO A 91 -23.12 -1.22 5.62
N LYS A 92 -24.21 -0.49 5.46
CA LYS A 92 -25.23 -0.73 4.43
C LYS A 92 -25.56 0.55 3.69
N PHE A 93 -25.68 0.45 2.37
CA PHE A 93 -26.18 1.50 1.50
C PHE A 93 -27.15 0.89 0.51
N ASN A 94 -28.45 1.17 0.65
CA ASN A 94 -29.51 0.48 -0.09
C ASN A 94 -29.36 -1.06 0.03
N ASN A 95 -29.23 -1.77 -1.09
CA ASN A 95 -28.99 -3.22 -1.14
C ASN A 95 -27.51 -3.58 -1.30
N TYR A 96 -26.60 -2.65 -0.99
CA TYR A 96 -25.16 -2.80 -1.14
C TYR A 96 -24.42 -2.59 0.19
N THR A 97 -23.18 -3.04 0.22
CA THR A 97 -22.17 -2.76 1.25
C THR A 97 -20.84 -2.45 0.57
N ILE A 98 -19.88 -1.92 1.33
CA ILE A 98 -18.51 -1.74 0.85
C ILE A 98 -17.79 -3.08 0.82
N ASN A 99 -17.09 -3.37 -0.28
CA ASN A 99 -16.28 -4.56 -0.46
C ASN A 99 -15.09 -4.56 0.51
N LEU A 100 -14.49 -5.73 0.74
CA LEU A 100 -13.29 -5.87 1.58
C LEU A 100 -12.10 -5.04 1.06
N ASP A 101 -12.06 -4.76 -0.24
CA ASP A 101 -11.06 -3.88 -0.84
C ASP A 101 -11.18 -2.40 -0.41
N GLY A 102 -12.33 -2.00 0.15
CA GLY A 102 -12.61 -0.65 0.64
C GLY A 102 -13.04 0.36 -0.42
N TRP A 103 -13.22 -0.05 -1.68
CA TRP A 103 -13.51 0.85 -2.81
C TRP A 103 -14.78 0.48 -3.58
N GLU A 104 -15.06 -0.82 -3.77
CA GLU A 104 -16.18 -1.26 -4.61
C GLU A 104 -17.45 -1.51 -3.80
N LEU A 105 -18.62 -1.27 -4.40
CA LEU A 105 -19.90 -1.69 -3.83
C LEU A 105 -20.20 -3.13 -4.24
N VAL A 106 -20.55 -3.95 -3.26
CA VAL A 106 -21.00 -5.34 -3.47
C VAL A 106 -22.38 -5.53 -2.86
N LYS A 107 -23.08 -6.58 -3.29
CA LYS A 107 -24.41 -6.90 -2.77
C LYS A 107 -24.34 -7.11 -1.25
N TYR A 108 -25.26 -6.47 -0.52
CA TYR A 108 -25.32 -6.58 0.93
C TYR A 108 -25.59 -8.03 1.38
N SER A 109 -24.85 -8.45 2.40
CA SER A 109 -25.10 -9.69 3.15
C SER A 109 -24.96 -9.40 4.65
N PRO A 110 -25.86 -9.91 5.52
CA PRO A 110 -25.86 -9.60 6.96
C PRO A 110 -24.59 -9.96 7.74
N CYS A 111 -23.72 -10.80 7.19
CA CYS A 111 -22.48 -11.25 7.83
C CYS A 111 -21.28 -11.09 6.88
N TYR A 112 -21.29 -10.03 6.08
CA TYR A 112 -20.21 -9.77 5.12
C TYR A 112 -18.92 -9.35 5.84
N TRP A 113 -19.02 -8.45 6.82
CA TRP A 113 -17.91 -8.07 7.70
C TRP A 113 -17.97 -8.88 8.99
N THR A 114 -16.88 -9.53 9.37
CA THR A 114 -16.87 -10.46 10.53
C THR A 114 -15.92 -10.05 11.65
N ASN A 115 -14.95 -9.18 11.37
CA ASN A 115 -13.81 -8.96 12.26
C ASN A 115 -13.96 -7.68 13.12
N GLY A 116 -15.13 -7.05 13.11
CA GLY A 116 -15.39 -5.79 13.84
C GLY A 116 -14.74 -4.53 13.23
N PHE A 117 -13.95 -4.71 12.17
CA PHE A 117 -13.35 -3.63 11.39
C PHE A 117 -13.95 -3.60 9.99
N VAL A 118 -14.04 -2.39 9.43
CA VAL A 118 -14.43 -2.14 8.04
C VAL A 118 -13.36 -1.32 7.35
N ASN A 119 -13.17 -1.54 6.06
CA ASN A 119 -12.27 -0.74 5.24
C ASN A 119 -13.09 0.28 4.44
N PHE A 120 -12.81 1.57 4.63
CA PHE A 120 -13.35 2.65 3.79
C PHE A 120 -12.18 3.39 3.12
N ASN A 121 -12.03 3.23 1.81
CA ASN A 121 -11.01 3.87 0.98
C ASN A 121 -9.58 3.65 1.52
N ASP A 122 -9.20 2.38 1.71
CA ASP A 122 -7.91 1.93 2.27
C ASP A 122 -7.66 2.34 3.74
N LYS A 123 -8.69 2.80 4.46
CA LYS A 123 -8.57 3.18 5.87
C LYS A 123 -9.41 2.24 6.74
N PRO A 124 -8.82 1.61 7.76
CA PRO A 124 -9.56 0.78 8.69
C PRO A 124 -10.38 1.65 9.65
N TYR A 125 -11.60 1.21 9.92
CA TYR A 125 -12.49 1.80 10.92
C TYR A 125 -13.02 0.71 11.85
N ALA A 126 -13.06 1.01 13.15
CA ALA A 126 -13.70 0.19 14.16
C ALA A 126 -15.03 0.83 14.56
N PHE A 127 -16.01 0.02 14.95
CA PHE A 127 -17.28 0.53 15.46
C PHE A 127 -17.18 0.80 16.97
N CYS A 128 -17.24 2.06 17.38
CA CYS A 128 -17.12 2.49 18.78
C CYS A 128 -18.10 3.63 19.08
N ASN A 129 -18.76 3.59 20.23
CA ASN A 129 -19.75 4.60 20.65
C ASN A 129 -20.82 4.89 19.58
N ASN A 130 -21.39 3.83 19.00
CA ASN A 130 -22.40 3.90 17.94
C ASN A 130 -21.95 4.58 16.63
N THR A 131 -20.65 4.73 16.40
CA THR A 131 -20.11 5.31 15.16
C THR A 131 -18.87 4.57 14.69
N TRP A 132 -18.57 4.67 13.39
CA TRP A 132 -17.29 4.24 12.84
C TRP A 132 -16.20 5.25 13.19
N GLN A 133 -15.15 4.79 13.86
CA GLN A 133 -13.98 5.59 14.23
C GLN A 133 -12.75 5.05 13.51
N GLY A 134 -11.94 5.96 12.96
CA GLY A 134 -10.72 5.58 12.25
C GLY A 134 -9.72 4.92 13.19
N VAL A 135 -9.06 3.86 12.71
CA VAL A 135 -8.00 3.18 13.45
C VAL A 135 -6.67 3.63 12.87
N ASP A 136 -5.78 4.11 13.74
CA ASP A 136 -4.43 4.45 13.32
C ASP A 136 -3.61 3.18 13.07
N ALA A 137 -2.94 3.13 11.93
CA ALA A 137 -2.04 2.04 11.59
C ALA A 137 -0.84 2.05 12.54
N ASN A 138 -0.63 0.95 13.25
CA ASN A 138 0.46 0.80 14.22
C ASN A 138 1.65 -0.02 13.68
N MET A 139 1.59 -0.46 12.41
CA MET A 139 2.69 -1.16 11.76
C MET A 139 3.67 -0.15 11.15
N VAL A 140 4.86 -0.04 11.73
CA VAL A 140 5.97 0.74 11.17
C VAL A 140 6.72 -0.15 10.17
N LEU A 141 6.61 0.16 8.87
CA LEU A 141 7.48 -0.45 7.87
C LEU A 141 8.82 0.30 7.85
N PRO A 142 9.97 -0.39 7.97
CA PRO A 142 11.25 0.25 7.74
C PRO A 142 11.32 0.70 6.28
N GLU A 143 11.43 2.01 6.07
CA GLU A 143 11.52 2.60 4.74
C GLU A 143 12.86 2.19 4.10
N GLN A 144 12.84 1.32 3.09
CA GLN A 144 14.03 1.02 2.30
C GLN A 144 14.21 2.12 1.25
N THR A 145 15.05 3.11 1.56
CA THR A 145 15.46 4.14 0.62
C THR A 145 16.63 3.65 -0.26
N LEU A 146 16.84 4.24 -1.44
CA LEU A 146 18.05 4.04 -2.24
C LEU A 146 19.34 4.31 -1.44
N ALA A 147 19.29 5.21 -0.45
CA ALA A 147 20.42 5.45 0.44
C ALA A 147 20.77 4.22 1.30
N HIS A 148 19.81 3.35 1.61
CA HIS A 148 20.06 2.10 2.36
C HIS A 148 20.83 1.08 1.52
N SER A 149 20.72 1.07 0.18
CA SER A 149 21.54 0.20 -0.67
C SER A 149 22.99 0.66 -0.83
N PHE A 150 23.31 1.91 -0.47
CA PHE A 150 24.67 2.45 -0.51
C PHE A 150 25.36 2.50 0.88
N ARG A 151 24.66 2.18 1.97
CA ARG A 151 25.27 2.06 3.30
C ARG A 151 25.83 0.66 3.46
N TYR A 152 27.15 0.57 3.55
CA TYR A 152 27.89 -0.67 3.79
C TYR A 152 27.93 -1.09 5.27
N ASP A 153 27.11 -0.47 6.12
CA ASP A 153 27.10 -0.70 7.56
C ASP A 153 25.76 -1.32 8.01
N ASP A 154 25.90 -2.53 8.54
CA ASP A 154 24.98 -3.28 9.41
C ASP A 154 23.54 -3.47 8.92
N VAL A 155 23.33 -4.62 8.27
CA VAL A 155 22.05 -5.31 8.23
C VAL A 155 21.71 -5.78 9.65
N LYS A 156 21.31 -4.86 10.54
CA LYS A 156 20.65 -5.24 11.78
C LYS A 156 19.26 -5.75 11.42
N PHE A 157 19.05 -7.04 11.65
CA PHE A 157 17.75 -7.69 11.63
C PHE A 157 16.80 -6.85 12.51
N PHE A 158 15.75 -6.28 11.92
CA PHE A 158 14.86 -5.36 12.62
C PHE A 158 13.90 -6.15 13.53
N ASP A 159 13.94 -5.85 14.83
CA ASP A 159 12.91 -6.26 15.79
C ASP A 159 11.62 -5.47 15.52
N TYR A 160 10.53 -6.19 15.29
CA TYR A 160 9.19 -5.62 15.19
C TYR A 160 8.68 -5.24 16.58
N GLU A 161 8.79 -3.96 16.98
CA GLU A 161 8.02 -3.47 18.14
C GLU A 161 6.54 -3.28 17.75
N HIS A 162 5.70 -4.23 18.17
CA HIS A 162 4.25 -4.02 18.21
C HIS A 162 3.91 -2.98 19.29
N ARG A 163 3.62 -1.74 18.90
CA ARG A 163 2.95 -0.80 19.81
C ARG A 163 1.44 -0.96 19.65
N VAL A 164 0.83 -1.60 20.64
CA VAL A 164 -0.63 -1.68 20.75
C VAL A 164 -1.12 -0.34 21.28
N ALA A 165 -1.64 0.51 20.40
CA ALA A 165 -2.39 1.69 20.77
C ALA A 165 -3.74 1.68 20.04
N ALA A 166 -4.51 0.62 20.25
CA ALA A 166 -5.94 0.66 20.06
C ALA A 166 -6.57 0.29 21.40
N SER A 167 -7.02 1.29 22.16
CA SER A 167 -7.85 1.11 23.36
C SER A 167 -9.27 0.60 23.01
N CYS A 168 -9.42 -0.06 21.86
CA CYS A 168 -10.65 -0.63 21.35
C CYS A 168 -10.31 -2.01 20.78
N VAL A 169 -9.95 -2.95 21.66
CA VAL A 169 -9.73 -4.34 21.30
C VAL A 169 -10.37 -5.26 22.34
N LEU A 170 -11.24 -6.14 21.84
CA LEU A 170 -11.63 -7.44 22.37
C LEU A 170 -12.25 -7.46 23.79
N HIS A 171 -13.57 -7.34 23.85
CA HIS A 171 -14.36 -8.14 24.80
C HIS A 171 -15.29 -9.06 24.01
N GLN A 172 -14.73 -10.15 23.53
CA GLN A 172 -15.51 -11.35 23.22
C GLN A 172 -14.75 -12.53 23.84
N HIS A 173 -14.87 -12.66 25.16
CA HIS A 173 -14.69 -13.95 25.80
C HIS A 173 -15.85 -14.83 25.31
N ILE A 174 -15.54 -15.82 24.47
CA ILE A 174 -16.36 -17.01 24.32
C ILE A 174 -15.80 -18.04 25.30
N LEU A 175 -16.67 -18.36 26.27
CA LEU A 175 -16.54 -19.24 27.46
C LEU A 175 -15.76 -18.64 28.64
#